data_AF-A0A9E2N2A2-F1
#
_entry.id   AF-A0A9E2N2A2-F1
#
_cell.length_a   1.000
_cell.length_b   1.000
_cell.length_c   1.000
_cell.angle_alpha   90.00
_cell.angle_beta   90.00
_cell.angle_gamma   90.00
#
_symmetry.space_group_name_H-M   'P 1'
#
loop_
_entity.id
_entity.type
_entity.pdbx_description
1 polymer ?
#
loop_
_entity_poly.entity_id
_entity_poly.type
_entity_poly.pdbx_seq_one_letter_code
_entity_poly.pdbx_strand_id
1 'polypeptide(L)'
;MSIFQKSVINKYLQNLDQIEIQIAFKKFKKFYGEAERIENIRLLKEENYQEGFLREIFVDVLGYKINPDKDYNLTTEFKNETDSKKADGAILKDGKAIVPQ
;
A
#
# COMPACT_ATOMS: atom_id res chain seq x y z
N MET A 1 3.16 -9.47 19.58
CA MET A 1 4.13 -8.44 19.99
C MET A 1 3.96 -7.24 19.08
N SER A 2 3.99 -6.01 19.59
CA SER A 2 3.98 -4.81 18.74
C SER A 2 5.31 -4.72 18.00
N ILE A 3 5.29 -4.63 16.68
CA ILE A 3 6.49 -4.52 15.83
C ILE A 3 7.30 -3.25 16.17
N PHE A 4 6.63 -2.21 16.67
CA PHE A 4 7.26 -0.94 17.05
C PHE A 4 6.92 -0.52 18.48
N GLN A 5 7.84 0.19 19.13
CA GLN A 5 7.59 0.81 20.43
C GLN A 5 6.65 2.02 20.27
N LYS A 6 5.74 2.22 21.24
CA LYS A 6 4.76 3.34 21.22
C LYS A 6 5.45 4.72 21.11
N SER A 7 6.57 4.89 21.80
CA SER A 7 7.37 6.13 21.76
C SER A 7 7.87 6.44 20.35
N VAL A 8 8.32 5.42 19.62
CA VAL A 8 8.79 5.54 18.23
C VAL A 8 7.62 5.93 17.32
N ILE A 9 6.48 5.24 17.43
CA ILE A 9 5.27 5.56 16.65
C ILE A 9 4.86 7.03 16.87
N ASN A 10 4.72 7.44 18.13
CA ASN A 10 4.29 8.81 18.45
C ASN A 10 5.25 9.87 17.91
N LYS A 11 6.56 9.61 17.97
CA LYS A 11 7.57 10.50 17.39
C LYS A 11 7.36 10.66 15.89
N TYR A 12 7.17 9.58 15.14
CA TYR A 12 6.96 9.69 13.69
C TYR A 12 5.63 10.38 13.37
N LEU A 13 4.54 10.04 14.04
CA LEU A 13 3.23 10.67 13.83
C LEU A 13 3.26 12.19 14.06
N GLN A 14 3.99 12.67 15.06
CA GLN A 14 4.12 14.10 15.34
C GLN A 14 4.95 14.86 14.30
N ASN A 15 5.82 14.17 13.56
CA ASN A 15 6.71 14.77 12.56
C ASN A 15 6.16 14.67 11.13
N LEU A 16 4.99 14.08 10.93
CA LEU A 16 4.37 14.02 9.60
C LEU A 16 3.86 15.39 9.17
N ASP A 17 4.03 15.71 7.89
CA ASP A 17 3.48 16.92 7.30
C ASP A 17 1.94 16.83 7.25
N GLN A 18 1.28 17.74 7.97
CA GLN A 18 -0.18 17.78 8.05
C GLN A 18 -0.84 18.08 6.70
N ILE A 19 -0.18 18.85 5.83
CA ILE A 19 -0.68 19.18 4.49
C ILE A 19 -0.66 17.91 3.63
N GLU A 20 0.46 17.19 3.61
CA GLU A 20 0.57 15.92 2.87
C GLU A 20 -0.45 14.89 3.36
N ILE A 21 -0.62 14.77 4.68
CA ILE A 21 -1.65 13.89 5.27
C ILE A 21 -3.05 14.28 4.79
N GLN A 22 -3.40 15.57 4.81
CA GLN A 22 -4.72 16.02 4.36
C GLN A 22 -4.95 15.74 2.88
N ILE A 23 -3.93 15.94 2.03
CA ILE A 23 -4.00 15.63 0.61
C ILE A 23 -4.20 14.12 0.40
N ALA A 24 -3.38 13.29 1.05
CA ALA A 24 -3.49 11.84 0.98
C ALA A 24 -4.86 11.36 1.46
N PHE A 25 -5.35 11.89 2.59
CA PHE A 25 -6.66 11.54 3.13
C PHE A 25 -7.82 11.96 2.22
N LYS A 26 -7.71 13.11 1.55
CA LYS A 26 -8.71 13.54 0.57
C LYS A 26 -8.74 12.59 -0.63
N LYS A 27 -7.58 12.17 -1.14
CA LYS A 27 -7.49 11.16 -2.19
C LYS A 27 -8.07 9.82 -1.74
N PHE A 28 -7.77 9.38 -0.51
CA PHE A 28 -8.33 8.17 0.07
C PHE A 28 -9.86 8.23 0.12
N LYS A 29 -10.43 9.33 0.63
CA LYS A 29 -11.87 9.54 0.67
C LYS A 29 -12.53 9.55 -0.71
N LYS A 30 -11.82 9.96 -1.76
CA LYS A 30 -12.33 9.88 -3.14
C LYS A 30 -12.58 8.42 -3.56
N PHE A 31 -11.75 7.49 -3.13
CA PHE A 31 -11.87 6.08 -3.48
C PHE A 31 -12.72 5.27 -2.49
N TYR A 32 -12.67 5.61 -1.21
CA TYR A 32 -13.23 4.80 -0.12
C TYR A 32 -14.23 5.57 0.77
N GLY A 33 -14.67 6.76 0.35
CA GLY A 33 -15.65 7.56 1.08
C GLY A 33 -17.11 7.24 0.78
N GLU A 34 -17.39 6.53 -0.32
CA GLU A 34 -18.74 6.17 -0.75
C GLU A 34 -19.09 4.74 -0.32
N ALA A 35 -20.16 4.59 0.47
CA ALA A 35 -20.55 3.31 1.04
C ALA A 35 -20.92 2.27 -0.04
N GLU A 36 -21.60 2.68 -1.11
CA GLU A 36 -21.98 1.81 -2.23
C GLU A 36 -20.75 1.18 -2.91
N ARG A 37 -19.70 1.98 -3.13
CA ARG A 37 -18.47 1.48 -3.71
C ARG A 37 -17.78 0.44 -2.81
N ILE A 38 -17.79 0.65 -1.49
CA ILE A 38 -17.26 -0.32 -0.53
C ILE A 38 -18.06 -1.64 -0.58
N GLU A 39 -19.39 -1.58 -0.65
CA GLU A 39 -20.22 -2.78 -0.80
C GLU A 39 -19.90 -3.53 -2.11
N ASN A 40 -19.76 -2.80 -3.21
CA ASN A 40 -19.36 -3.39 -4.50
C ASN A 40 -18.00 -4.08 -4.40
N ILE A 41 -17.01 -3.44 -3.75
CA ILE A 41 -15.69 -4.04 -3.50
C ILE A 41 -15.82 -5.32 -2.65
N ARG A 42 -16.67 -5.33 -1.62
CA ARG A 42 -16.90 -6.51 -0.76
C ARG A 42 -17.51 -7.69 -1.50
N LEU A 43 -18.23 -7.45 -2.59
CA LEU A 43 -18.80 -8.49 -3.44
C LEU A 43 -17.80 -9.02 -4.49
N LEU A 44 -16.69 -8.32 -4.72
CA LEU A 44 -15.64 -8.78 -5.62
C LEU A 44 -14.79 -9.86 -4.94
N LYS A 45 -14.31 -10.80 -5.76
CA LYS A 45 -13.24 -11.69 -5.35
C LYS A 45 -11.93 -10.91 -5.21
N GLU A 46 -11.07 -11.37 -4.31
CA GLU A 46 -9.75 -10.77 -4.08
C GLU A 46 -8.93 -10.69 -5.37
N GLU A 47 -8.91 -11.76 -6.18
CA GLU A 47 -8.19 -11.80 -7.46
C GLU A 47 -8.61 -10.69 -8.44
N ASN A 48 -9.86 -10.23 -8.35
CA ASN A 48 -10.43 -9.21 -9.23
C ASN A 48 -10.16 -7.78 -8.74
N TYR A 49 -9.83 -7.60 -7.47
CA TYR A 49 -9.68 -6.27 -6.86
C TYR A 49 -8.30 -5.98 -6.30
N GLN A 50 -7.47 -6.99 -6.05
CA GLN A 50 -6.13 -6.86 -5.47
C GLN A 50 -5.26 -5.81 -6.18
N GLU A 51 -5.22 -5.79 -7.51
CA GLU A 51 -4.45 -4.81 -8.27
C GLU A 51 -5.06 -3.40 -8.14
N GLY A 52 -6.39 -3.30 -8.20
CA GLY A 52 -7.11 -2.04 -8.01
C GLY A 52 -6.81 -1.42 -6.64
N PHE A 53 -6.81 -2.23 -5.59
CA PHE A 53 -6.41 -1.81 -4.24
C PHE A 53 -4.97 -1.27 -4.21
N LEU A 54 -4.02 -1.98 -4.83
CA LEU A 54 -2.62 -1.53 -4.89
C LEU A 54 -2.48 -0.21 -5.64
N ARG A 55 -3.18 -0.02 -6.75
CA ARG A 55 -3.17 1.25 -7.50
C ARG A 55 -3.81 2.38 -6.70
N GLU A 56 -5.00 2.18 -6.16
CA GLU A 56 -5.75 3.25 -5.50
C GLU A 56 -5.13 3.69 -4.18
N ILE A 57 -4.56 2.77 -3.39
CA ILE A 57 -3.93 3.11 -2.12
C ILE A 57 -2.45 3.40 -2.30
N PHE A 58 -1.68 2.45 -2.81
CA PHE A 58 -0.22 2.59 -2.80
C PHE A 58 0.24 3.59 -3.87
N VAL A 59 -0.33 3.55 -5.07
CA VAL A 59 0.08 4.49 -6.12
C VAL A 59 -0.57 5.86 -5.92
N ASP A 60 -1.90 5.93 -5.93
CA ASP A 60 -2.59 7.23 -5.99
C ASP A 60 -2.53 8.00 -4.67
N VAL A 61 -2.72 7.31 -3.53
CA VAL A 61 -2.72 7.94 -2.20
C VAL A 61 -1.31 8.08 -1.64
N LEU A 62 -0.50 7.03 -1.68
CA LEU A 62 0.82 6.98 -1.02
C LEU A 62 2.01 7.30 -1.95
N GLY A 63 1.81 7.39 -3.28
CA GLY A 63 2.83 7.83 -4.23
C GLY A 63 3.85 6.77 -4.63
N TYR A 64 3.56 5.48 -4.44
CA TYR A 64 4.36 4.40 -5.00
C TYR A 64 4.23 4.33 -6.52
N LYS A 65 5.19 3.68 -7.17
CA LYS A 65 5.19 3.41 -8.61
C LYS A 65 5.09 1.92 -8.82
N ILE A 66 4.04 1.49 -9.52
CA ILE A 66 3.78 0.08 -9.79
C ILE A 66 4.44 -0.35 -11.10
N ASN A 67 4.99 -1.57 -11.14
CA ASN A 67 5.47 -2.21 -12.37
C ASN A 67 4.35 -2.19 -13.45
N PRO A 68 4.61 -1.81 -14.72
CA PRO A 68 5.91 -1.57 -15.39
C PRO A 68 6.36 -0.11 -15.51
N ASP A 69 5.88 0.77 -14.63
CA ASP A 69 6.32 2.17 -14.66
C ASP A 69 7.82 2.28 -14.38
N LYS A 70 8.46 3.29 -14.99
CA LYS A 70 9.89 3.53 -14.80
C LYS A 70 10.19 3.83 -13.33
N ASP A 71 11.25 3.19 -12.82
CA ASP A 71 11.69 3.29 -11.42
C ASP A 71 10.61 2.80 -10.43
N TYR A 72 9.88 1.73 -10.79
CA TYR A 72 8.87 1.13 -9.93
C TYR A 72 9.48 0.67 -8.59
N ASN A 73 8.70 0.85 -7.53
CA ASN A 73 9.00 0.41 -6.16
C ASN A 73 7.85 -0.41 -5.56
N LEU A 74 6.90 -0.83 -6.40
CA LEU A 74 5.80 -1.71 -6.08
C LEU A 74 5.60 -2.70 -7.24
N THR A 75 5.42 -3.98 -6.96
CA THR A 75 5.09 -4.98 -7.96
C THR A 75 3.99 -5.89 -7.45
N THR A 76 3.23 -6.47 -8.38
CA THR A 76 2.31 -7.57 -8.12
C THR A 76 3.03 -8.91 -8.22
N GLU A 77 2.44 -9.97 -7.66
CA GLU A 77 2.87 -11.37 -7.81
C GLU A 77 4.38 -11.62 -7.54
N PHE A 78 4.90 -11.10 -6.44
CA PHE A 78 6.31 -11.23 -6.09
C PHE A 78 6.61 -12.63 -5.54
N LYS A 79 7.58 -13.34 -6.13
CA LYS A 79 8.08 -14.61 -5.62
C LYS A 79 9.24 -14.36 -4.65
N ASN A 80 9.11 -14.82 -3.41
CA ASN A 80 10.23 -14.75 -2.47
C ASN A 80 11.36 -15.70 -2.90
N GLU A 81 12.61 -15.20 -2.83
CA GLU A 81 13.80 -15.96 -3.25
C GLU A 81 14.11 -17.11 -2.28
N THR A 82 13.75 -16.98 -1.00
CA THR A 82 14.11 -17.91 0.08
C THR A 82 13.07 -18.99 0.35
N ASP A 83 11.80 -18.71 0.10
CA ASP A 83 10.69 -19.62 0.34
C ASP A 83 9.75 -19.43 -0.85
N SER A 84 9.51 -20.46 -1.66
CA SER A 84 8.85 -20.38 -3.00
C SER A 84 7.38 -19.91 -2.99
N LYS A 85 6.97 -19.22 -1.93
CA LYS A 85 5.69 -18.56 -1.75
C LYS A 85 5.64 -17.27 -2.58
N LYS A 86 4.48 -17.04 -3.17
CA LYS A 86 4.15 -15.81 -3.88
C LYS A 86 3.40 -14.87 -2.95
N ALA A 87 3.66 -13.58 -3.09
CA ALA A 87 2.90 -12.51 -2.47
C ALA A 87 2.12 -11.75 -3.55
N ASP A 88 0.90 -11.34 -3.24
CA ASP A 88 0.01 -10.65 -4.18
C ASP A 88 0.54 -9.26 -4.56
N GLY A 89 1.31 -8.64 -3.66
CA GLY A 89 2.12 -7.45 -3.94
C GLY A 89 3.35 -7.35 -3.04
N ALA A 90 4.39 -6.67 -3.54
CA ALA A 90 5.61 -6.39 -2.80
C ALA A 90 6.12 -4.97 -3.03
N ILE A 91 6.46 -4.30 -1.94
CA ILE A 91 7.20 -3.03 -1.96
C ILE A 91 8.68 -3.35 -2.11
N LEU A 92 9.34 -2.67 -3.04
CA LEU A 92 10.75 -2.88 -3.36
C LEU A 92 11.59 -1.68 -2.92
N LYS A 93 12.76 -1.99 -2.38
CA LYS A 93 13.85 -1.03 -2.17
C LYS A 93 15.12 -1.60 -2.78
N ASP A 94 15.72 -0.85 -3.69
CA ASP A 94 16.93 -1.26 -4.43
C ASP A 94 16.77 -2.64 -5.11
N GLY A 95 15.58 -2.88 -5.67
CA GLY A 95 15.24 -4.15 -6.34
C GLY A 95 14.92 -5.32 -5.40
N LYS A 96 14.95 -5.13 -4.08
CA LYS A 96 14.66 -6.18 -3.09
C LYS A 96 13.35 -5.89 -2.36
N ALA A 97 12.52 -6.92 -2.17
CA ALA A 97 11.31 -6.78 -1.39
C ALA A 97 11.63 -6.45 0.07
N ILE A 98 10.98 -5.42 0.60
CA ILE A 98 11.03 -5.12 2.03
C ILE A 98 10.00 -6.01 2.71
N VAL A 99 10.47 -6.88 3.58
CA VAL A 99 9.60 -7.69 4.46
C VAL A 99 9.82 -7.24 5.91
N PRO A 100 8.76 -7.12 6.73
CA PRO A 100 8.93 -7.00 8.17
C PRO A 100 9.70 -8.24 8.67
N GLN A 101 10.86 -8.03 9.31
CA GLN A 101 11.59 -9.08 10.03
C GLN A 101 10.98 -9.31 11.41
#